data_AF-A0A538M4P4-F1
#
_entry.id   AF-A0A538M4P4-F1
#
_cell.length_a   1.000
_cell.length_b   1.000
_cell.length_c   1.000
_cell.angle_alpha   90.00
_cell.angle_beta   90.00
_cell.angle_gamma   90.00
#
_symmetry.space_group_name_H-M   'P 1'
#
loop_
_entity.id
_entity.type
_entity.pdbx_description
1 polymer ?
#
loop_
_entity_poly.entity_id
_entity_poly.type
_entity_poly.pdbx_seq_one_letter_code
_entity_poly.pdbx_strand_id
1 'polypeptide(L)'
;MSAVAIQDTGRSNIITNTLTIARRNLLHIKATPEQLVEMSIQPLMFLVLFVYVFGGAIASSSKEYLQFALPGILVQSVAFLPFTTAIAINVDFQRGVIDRFRSLPIARSAVIAGRITADGFRVAWSVLLITGFGLFLGFRFGGT
;
A
#
# COMPACT_ATOMS: atom_id res chain seq x y z
N MET A 1 -26.71 -46.71 -5.15
CA MET A 1 -25.66 -46.12 -6.00
C MET A 1 -26.22 -44.82 -6.59
N SER A 2 -26.11 -43.72 -5.84
CA SER A 2 -26.55 -42.40 -6.32
C SER A 2 -25.30 -41.60 -6.63
N ALA A 3 -25.07 -41.36 -7.92
CA ALA A 3 -24.00 -40.51 -8.40
C ALA A 3 -24.15 -39.13 -7.77
N VAL A 4 -23.19 -38.77 -6.91
CA VAL A 4 -22.98 -37.39 -6.48
C VAL A 4 -22.64 -36.62 -7.74
N ALA A 5 -23.64 -35.91 -8.27
CA ALA A 5 -23.45 -34.94 -9.32
C ALA A 5 -22.40 -33.95 -8.81
N ILE A 6 -21.20 -34.04 -9.37
CA ILE A 6 -20.19 -33.00 -9.24
C ILE A 6 -20.81 -31.79 -9.93
N GLN A 7 -21.46 -30.97 -9.10
CA GLN A 7 -22.03 -29.70 -9.49
C GLN A 7 -20.84 -28.87 -9.96
N ASP A 8 -20.75 -28.68 -11.27
CA ASP A 8 -19.85 -27.75 -11.93
C ASP A 8 -19.90 -26.45 -11.12
N THR A 9 -18.90 -26.25 -10.26
CA THR A 9 -18.78 -25.02 -9.47
C THR A 9 -18.18 -24.00 -10.43
N GLY A 10 -19.02 -23.61 -11.39
CA GLY A 10 -18.66 -22.81 -12.54
C GLY A 10 -18.01 -21.54 -12.07
N ARG A 11 -16.78 -21.30 -12.56
CA ARG A 11 -16.11 -19.99 -12.63
C ARG A 11 -16.58 -19.03 -11.53
N SER A 12 -16.28 -19.32 -10.26
CA SER A 12 -16.40 -18.30 -9.21
C SER A 12 -15.55 -17.12 -9.66
N ASN A 13 -16.19 -16.02 -10.06
CA ASN A 13 -15.57 -14.90 -10.75
C ASN A 13 -14.29 -14.49 -10.02
N ILE A 14 -13.13 -14.72 -10.65
CA ILE A 14 -11.82 -14.39 -10.09
C ILE A 14 -11.78 -12.92 -9.68
N ILE A 15 -12.44 -12.06 -10.46
CA ILE A 15 -12.62 -10.63 -10.18
C ILE A 15 -13.36 -10.41 -8.85
N THR A 16 -14.47 -11.11 -8.61
CA THR A 16 -15.27 -10.97 -7.38
C THR A 16 -14.51 -11.45 -6.15
N ASN A 17 -13.74 -12.55 -6.27
CA ASN A 17 -12.90 -13.05 -5.18
C ASN A 17 -11.73 -12.09 -4.89
N THR A 18 -11.04 -11.59 -5.92
CA THR A 18 -9.99 -10.57 -5.79
C THR A 18 -10.52 -9.30 -5.13
N LEU A 19 -11.69 -8.81 -5.56
CA LEU A 19 -12.31 -7.61 -4.99
C LEU A 19 -12.73 -7.80 -3.53
N THR A 20 -13.23 -8.99 -3.18
CA THR A 20 -13.60 -9.34 -1.80
C THR A 20 -12.38 -9.38 -0.88
N ILE A 21 -11.28 -10.01 -1.35
CA ILE A 21 -10.00 -10.03 -0.62
C ILE A 21 -9.41 -8.62 -0.51
N ALA A 22 -9.46 -7.82 -1.57
CA ALA A 22 -9.01 -6.44 -1.55
C ALA A 22 -9.81 -5.62 -0.52
N ARG A 23 -11.14 -5.70 -0.54
CA ARG A 23 -12.01 -5.03 0.45
C ARG A 23 -11.67 -5.43 1.88
N ARG A 24 -11.42 -6.72 2.13
CA ARG A 24 -11.00 -7.20 3.45
C ARG A 24 -9.65 -6.60 3.87
N ASN A 25 -8.67 -6.53 2.98
CA ASN A 25 -7.37 -5.91 3.28
C ASN A 25 -7.49 -4.41 3.56
N LEU A 26 -8.35 -3.70 2.81
CA LEU A 26 -8.63 -2.28 3.05
C LEU A 26 -9.33 -2.04 4.40
N LEU A 27 -10.28 -2.89 4.76
CA LEU A 27 -10.92 -2.84 6.07
C LEU A 27 -9.93 -3.17 7.20
N HIS A 28 -8.99 -4.08 6.98
CA HIS A 28 -7.93 -4.38 7.94
C HIS A 28 -6.98 -3.20 8.12
N ILE A 29 -6.58 -2.53 7.04
CA ILE A 29 -5.81 -1.29 7.10
C ILE A 29 -6.56 -0.25 7.95
N LYS A 30 -7.86 -0.06 7.69
CA LYS A 30 -8.69 0.86 8.47
C LYS A 30 -8.79 0.47 9.95
N ALA A 31 -8.83 -0.82 10.24
CA ALA A 31 -8.92 -1.36 11.60
C ALA A 31 -7.58 -1.37 12.36
N THR A 32 -6.45 -1.20 11.66
CA THR A 32 -5.12 -1.10 12.26
C THR A 32 -4.66 0.36 12.27
N PRO A 33 -4.97 1.13 13.33
CA PRO A 33 -4.68 2.57 13.38
C PRO A 33 -3.18 2.88 13.23
N GLU A 34 -2.31 2.00 13.73
CA GLU A 34 -0.86 2.10 13.55
C GLU A 34 -0.44 2.16 12.08
N GLN A 35 -0.96 1.25 11.24
CA GLN A 35 -0.63 1.24 9.81
C GLN A 35 -1.14 2.51 9.10
N LEU A 36 -2.33 2.99 9.48
CA LEU A 36 -2.86 4.25 8.94
C LEU A 36 -1.99 5.44 9.29
N VAL A 37 -1.49 5.50 10.54
CA VAL A 37 -0.58 6.54 11.01
C VAL A 37 0.75 6.45 10.25
N GLU A 38 1.32 5.26 10.10
CA GLU A 38 2.58 5.05 9.39
C GLU A 38 2.48 5.45 7.91
N MET A 39 1.42 5.05 7.20
CA MET A 39 1.27 5.37 5.78
C MET A 39 0.87 6.82 5.50
N SER A 40 0.34 7.54 6.49
CA SER A 40 -0.20 8.90 6.33
C SER A 40 0.65 9.95 7.04
N ILE A 41 0.86 9.81 8.34
CA ILE A 41 1.49 10.83 9.18
C ILE A 41 3.01 10.84 8.99
N GLN A 42 3.66 9.68 9.00
CA GLN A 42 5.13 9.61 8.87
C GLN A 42 5.67 10.27 7.60
N PRO A 43 5.16 10.00 6.38
CA PRO A 43 5.67 10.68 5.19
C PRO A 43 5.40 12.19 5.20
N LEU A 44 4.26 12.63 5.74
CA LEU A 44 3.96 14.06 5.88
C LEU A 44 4.88 14.75 6.89
N MET A 45 5.19 14.09 8.01
CA MET A 45 6.16 14.58 8.98
C MET A 45 7.54 14.75 8.33
N PHE A 46 8.00 13.76 7.56
CA PHE A 46 9.26 13.89 6.82
C PHE A 46 9.22 15.03 5.81
N LEU A 47 8.12 15.20 5.08
CA LEU A 47 7.96 16.32 4.14
C LEU A 47 8.06 17.67 4.84
N VAL A 48 7.35 17.86 5.95
CA VAL A 48 7.40 19.10 6.75
C VAL A 48 8.81 19.32 7.31
N LEU A 49 9.43 18.28 7.87
CA LEU A 49 10.79 18.33 8.38
C LEU A 49 11.76 18.79 7.29
N PHE A 50 11.76 18.14 6.13
CA PHE A 50 12.63 18.49 5.03
C PHE A 50 12.39 19.92 4.53
N VAL A 51 11.14 20.29 4.28
CA VAL A 51 10.80 21.61 3.72
C VAL A 51 11.12 22.76 4.68
N TYR A 52 10.80 22.62 5.97
CA TYR A 52 10.89 23.73 6.91
C TYR A 52 12.15 23.71 7.78
N VAL A 53 12.67 22.54 8.13
CA VAL A 53 13.92 22.45 8.90
C VAL A 53 15.12 22.54 7.98
N PHE A 54 15.12 21.79 6.88
CA PHE A 54 16.25 21.76 5.95
C PHE A 54 16.14 22.78 4.81
N GLY A 55 14.94 23.19 4.39
CA GLY A 55 14.78 24.15 3.30
C GLY A 55 15.41 25.52 3.57
N GLY A 56 15.29 26.02 4.80
CA GLY A 56 15.96 27.27 5.22
C GLY A 56 17.47 27.12 5.39
N ALA A 57 17.94 25.96 5.85
CA ALA A 57 19.35 25.70 6.13
C ALA A 57 20.18 25.37 4.87
N ILE A 58 19.58 24.71 3.87
CA ILE A 58 20.28 24.18 2.70
C ILE A 58 19.98 24.99 1.43
N ALA A 59 18.71 25.34 1.18
CA ALA A 59 18.30 25.94 -0.09
C ALA A 59 17.98 27.45 0.02
N SER A 60 18.13 28.06 1.20
CA SER A 60 17.71 29.45 1.49
C SER A 60 16.22 29.75 1.23
N SER A 61 15.44 28.78 0.74
CA SER A 61 14.03 28.89 0.36
C SER A 61 13.33 27.54 0.54
N SER A 62 12.35 27.50 1.45
CA SER A 62 11.50 26.31 1.65
C SER A 62 10.69 25.95 0.40
N LYS A 63 10.36 26.92 -0.47
CA LYS A 63 9.59 26.66 -1.69
C LYS A 63 10.39 25.89 -2.72
N GLU A 64 11.65 26.24 -2.91
CA GLU A 64 12.54 25.53 -3.84
C GLU A 64 12.85 24.13 -3.31
N TYR A 65 13.11 24.02 -2.00
CA TYR A 65 13.37 22.72 -1.39
C TYR A 65 12.14 21.80 -1.42
N LEU A 66 10.91 22.33 -1.36
CA LEU A 66 9.68 21.55 -1.53
C LEU A 66 9.60 20.89 -2.92
N GLN A 67 10.01 21.58 -3.98
CA GLN A 67 10.03 20.99 -5.34
C GLN A 67 11.01 19.83 -5.45
N PHE A 68 12.11 19.91 -4.71
CA PHE A 68 13.13 18.86 -4.65
C PHE A 68 12.75 17.69 -3.73
N ALA A 69 12.26 17.99 -2.52
CA ALA A 69 12.03 17.00 -1.47
C ALA A 69 10.82 16.10 -1.74
N LEU A 70 9.73 16.67 -2.28
CA LEU A 70 8.48 15.94 -2.49
C LEU A 70 8.63 14.69 -3.38
N PRO A 71 9.23 14.75 -4.58
CA PRO A 71 9.42 13.55 -5.40
C PRO A 71 10.35 12.54 -4.72
N GLY A 72 11.36 12.99 -3.97
CA GLY A 72 12.23 12.11 -3.19
C GLY A 72 11.46 11.34 -2.12
N ILE A 73 10.55 12.00 -1.41
CA ILE A 73 9.72 11.38 -0.37
C ILE A 73 8.70 10.40 -0.97
N LEU A 74 8.15 10.70 -2.16
CA LEU A 74 7.30 9.75 -2.88
C LEU A 74 8.06 8.46 -3.22
N VAL A 75 9.27 8.59 -3.77
CA VAL A 75 10.13 7.44 -4.10
C VAL A 75 10.48 6.67 -2.83
N GLN A 76 10.89 7.37 -1.77
CA GLN A 76 11.19 6.78 -0.47
C GLN A 76 10.01 5.98 0.08
N SER A 77 8.79 6.52 0.01
CA SER A 77 7.58 5.87 0.53
C SER A 77 7.29 4.55 -0.19
N VAL A 78 7.50 4.50 -1.52
CA VAL A 78 7.36 3.26 -2.30
C VAL A 78 8.49 2.29 -2.01
N ALA A 79 9.72 2.79 -1.81
CA ALA A 79 10.89 1.96 -1.51
C ALA A 79 10.78 1.21 -0.17
N PHE A 80 10.02 1.76 0.80
CA PHE A 80 9.77 1.09 2.08
C PHE A 80 8.65 0.05 2.06
N LEU A 81 7.77 0.07 1.05
CA LEU A 81 6.62 -0.83 0.98
C LEU A 81 7.00 -2.34 1.00
N PRO A 82 8.04 -2.81 0.30
CA PRO A 82 8.42 -4.22 0.30
C PRO A 82 8.77 -4.76 1.69
N PHE A 83 9.28 -3.93 2.62
CA PHE A 83 9.58 -4.38 3.98
C PHE A 83 8.31 -4.83 4.72
N THR A 84 7.23 -4.04 4.61
CA THR A 84 5.94 -4.38 5.22
C THR A 84 5.35 -5.67 4.62
N THR A 85 5.61 -5.91 3.34
CA THR A 85 5.18 -7.12 2.63
C THR A 85 6.02 -8.33 2.96
N ALA A 86 7.33 -8.17 3.10
CA ALA A 86 8.23 -9.24 3.56
C ALA A 86 7.84 -9.73 4.96
N ILE A 87 7.58 -8.82 5.90
CA ILE A 87 7.15 -9.18 7.27
C ILE A 87 5.83 -9.94 7.24
N ALA A 88 4.83 -9.43 6.53
CA ALA A 88 3.52 -10.08 6.49
C ALA A 88 3.55 -11.44 5.80
N ILE A 89 4.32 -11.59 4.71
CA ILE A 89 4.54 -12.89 4.07
C ILE A 89 5.24 -13.85 5.04
N ASN A 90 6.25 -13.40 5.78
CA ASN A 90 6.92 -14.23 6.78
C ASN A 90 5.93 -14.72 7.86
N VAL A 91 5.04 -13.85 8.34
CA VAL A 91 3.97 -14.23 9.28
C VAL A 91 3.03 -15.28 8.67
N ASP A 92 2.65 -15.12 7.40
CA ASP A 92 1.80 -16.10 6.71
C ASP A 92 2.49 -17.48 6.56
N PHE A 93 3.81 -17.48 6.35
CA PHE A 93 4.62 -18.70 6.37
C PHE A 93 4.65 -19.34 7.76
N GLN A 94 4.96 -18.57 8.81
CA GLN A 94 5.01 -19.08 10.18
C GLN A 94 3.67 -19.66 10.66
N ARG A 95 2.55 -19.09 10.20
CA ARG A 95 1.20 -19.56 10.55
C ARG A 95 0.71 -20.76 9.74
N GLY A 96 1.53 -21.31 8.84
CA GLY A 96 1.16 -22.46 8.00
C GLY A 96 -0.01 -22.19 7.05
N VAL A 97 -0.33 -20.91 6.80
CA VAL A 97 -1.46 -20.50 5.94
C VAL A 97 -1.27 -21.05 4.53
N ILE A 98 -0.02 -21.12 4.08
CA ILE A 98 0.44 -21.67 2.80
C ILE A 98 0.08 -23.17 2.64
N ASP A 99 0.10 -23.95 3.72
CA ASP A 99 -0.27 -25.38 3.72
C ASP A 99 -1.77 -25.58 3.86
N ARG A 100 -2.45 -24.67 4.55
CA ARG A 100 -3.92 -24.65 4.60
C ARG A 100 -4.54 -24.30 3.24
N PHE A 101 -3.91 -23.42 2.46
CA PHE A 101 -4.32 -23.17 1.07
C PHE A 101 -4.06 -24.37 0.15
N ARG A 102 -3.14 -25.29 0.49
CA ARG A 102 -2.94 -26.53 -0.29
C ARG A 102 -4.07 -27.54 -0.09
N SER A 103 -4.78 -27.49 1.04
CA SER A 103 -5.89 -28.40 1.37
C SER A 103 -7.28 -27.84 1.03
N LEU A 104 -7.37 -26.55 0.69
CA LEU A 104 -8.60 -25.90 0.22
C LEU A 104 -8.57 -25.73 -1.30
N PRO A 105 -9.71 -25.82 -2.02
CA PRO A 105 -9.79 -25.62 -3.47
C PRO A 105 -9.69 -24.12 -3.83
N ILE A 106 -8.57 -23.48 -3.50
CA ILE A 106 -8.31 -22.05 -3.74
C ILE A 106 -6.97 -21.92 -4.47
N ALA A 107 -6.96 -21.22 -5.59
CA ALA A 107 -5.73 -20.96 -6.33
C ALA A 107 -4.79 -20.04 -5.51
N ARG A 108 -3.55 -20.48 -5.25
CA ARG A 108 -2.51 -19.68 -4.55
C ARG A 108 -2.29 -18.30 -5.17
N SER A 109 -2.50 -18.17 -6.48
CA SER A 109 -2.40 -16.90 -7.20
C SER A 109 -3.41 -15.85 -6.71
N ALA A 110 -4.58 -16.26 -6.20
CA ALA A 110 -5.60 -15.32 -5.70
C ALA A 110 -5.14 -14.57 -4.44
N VAL A 111 -4.33 -15.22 -3.59
CA VAL A 111 -3.80 -14.62 -2.35
C VAL A 111 -2.74 -13.57 -2.68
N ILE A 112 -1.82 -13.92 -3.58
CA ILE A 112 -0.77 -13.02 -4.06
C ILE A 112 -1.37 -11.83 -4.81
N ALA A 113 -2.34 -12.08 -5.70
CA ALA A 113 -3.04 -11.02 -6.44
C ALA A 113 -3.82 -10.08 -5.51
N GLY A 114 -4.48 -10.61 -4.49
CA GLY A 114 -5.15 -9.81 -3.46
C GLY A 114 -4.19 -8.93 -2.66
N ARG A 115 -2.98 -9.46 -2.35
CA ARG A 115 -1.94 -8.69 -1.67
C ARG A 115 -1.37 -7.57 -2.54
N ILE A 116 -1.01 -7.86 -3.78
CA ILE A 116 -0.51 -6.87 -4.74
C ILE A 116 -1.53 -5.75 -4.93
N THR A 117 -2.82 -6.10 -4.99
CA THR A 117 -3.90 -5.11 -5.11
C THR A 117 -4.00 -4.21 -3.87
N ALA A 118 -3.85 -4.78 -2.66
CA ALA A 118 -3.82 -4.00 -1.42
C ALA A 118 -2.60 -3.09 -1.31
N ASP A 119 -1.43 -3.58 -1.72
CA ASP A 119 -0.19 -2.81 -1.78
C ASP A 119 -0.32 -1.66 -2.80
N GLY A 120 -0.94 -1.91 -3.96
CA GLY A 120 -1.24 -0.87 -4.95
C GLY A 120 -2.14 0.24 -4.41
N PHE A 121 -3.15 -0.11 -3.60
CA PHE A 121 -3.96 0.90 -2.92
C PHE A 121 -3.14 1.72 -1.92
N ARG A 122 -2.25 1.10 -1.15
CA ARG A 122 -1.38 1.80 -0.19
C ARG A 122 -0.50 2.82 -0.91
N VAL A 123 0.09 2.42 -2.05
CA VAL A 123 0.88 3.34 -2.89
C VAL A 123 0.02 4.49 -3.40
N ALA A 124 -1.15 4.18 -3.98
CA ALA A 124 -2.04 5.21 -4.50
C ALA A 124 -2.48 6.21 -3.41
N TRP A 125 -2.83 5.70 -2.23
CA TRP A 125 -3.19 6.51 -1.07
C TRP A 125 -2.04 7.42 -0.62
N SER A 126 -0.84 6.87 -0.45
CA SER A 126 0.34 7.63 -0.05
C SER A 126 0.68 8.73 -1.07
N VAL A 127 0.66 8.39 -2.36
CA VAL A 127 0.89 9.35 -3.45
C VAL A 127 -0.13 10.49 -3.41
N LEU A 128 -1.42 10.16 -3.28
CA LEU A 128 -2.49 11.16 -3.19
C LEU A 128 -2.31 12.09 -1.99
N LEU A 129 -2.01 11.54 -0.81
CA LEU A 129 -1.81 12.32 0.41
C LEU A 129 -0.60 13.25 0.32
N ILE A 130 0.57 12.71 -0.04
CA ILE A 130 1.82 13.47 -0.11
C ILE A 130 1.70 14.55 -1.19
N THR A 131 1.16 14.21 -2.36
CA THR A 131 0.97 15.16 -3.45
C THR A 131 -0.06 16.22 -3.10
N GLY A 132 -1.21 15.83 -2.54
CA GLY A 132 -2.26 16.77 -2.14
C GLY A 132 -1.78 17.74 -1.07
N PHE A 133 -1.05 17.24 -0.07
CA PHE A 133 -0.45 18.08 0.95
C PHE A 133 0.67 18.97 0.38
N GLY A 134 1.52 18.44 -0.49
CA GLY A 134 2.53 19.22 -1.19
C GLY A 134 1.94 20.36 -2.02
N LEU A 135 0.85 20.10 -2.75
CA LEU A 135 0.12 21.14 -3.49
C LEU A 135 -0.42 22.22 -2.56
N PHE A 136 -0.94 21.83 -1.38
CA PHE A 136 -1.35 22.78 -0.35
C PHE A 136 -0.17 23.64 0.16
N LEU A 137 1.03 23.06 0.28
CA LEU A 137 2.26 23.79 0.63
C LEU A 137 2.85 24.62 -0.53
N GLY A 138 2.30 24.51 -1.75
CA GLY A 138 2.73 25.26 -2.92
C GLY A 138 3.63 24.52 -3.90
N PHE A 139 3.63 23.18 -3.89
CA PHE A 139 4.29 22.35 -4.89
C PHE A 139 3.73 22.63 -6.29
N ARG A 140 4.58 22.54 -7.33
CA ARG A 140 4.22 22.84 -8.73
C ARG A 140 4.82 21.79 -9.65
N PHE A 141 3.96 21.11 -10.41
CA PHE A 141 4.41 20.19 -11.45
C PHE A 141 5.12 20.96 -12.56
N GLY A 142 6.38 20.62 -12.82
CA GLY A 142 7.19 21.18 -13.90
C GLY A 142 8.44 21.95 -13.46
N GLY A 143 8.53 22.37 -12.18
CA GLY A 143 9.58 23.28 -11.71
C GLY A 143 9.46 24.66 -12.36
N THR A 144 9.68 25.72 -11.59
CA THR A 144 9.95 27.07 -12.13
C THR A 144 11.25 27.53 -11.55
#